data_AF-A0A821IQR6-F1
#
_entry.id   AF-A0A821IQR6-F1
#
_cell.length_a   1.000
_cell.length_b   1.000
_cell.length_c   1.000
_cell.angle_alpha   90.00
_cell.angle_beta   90.00
_cell.angle_gamma   90.00
#
_symmetry.space_group_name_H-M   'P 1'
#
loop_
_entity.id
_entity.type
_entity.pdbx_description
1 polymer ?
#
loop_
_entity_poly.entity_id
_entity_poly.type
_entity_poly.pdbx_seq_one_letter_code
_entity_poly.pdbx_strand_id
1 'polypeptide(L)'
;IRQDWTCNFDRSPKKCVPTYEFSLLQSGDDKLSPGINYRFVQKYRVNETNYRTLSKVYGLRFVISITGKGGQFNIVNLFIAIGSGIGFMVIAGIVCDAILMYIHKSREKYRRGKFSVCEVDGTDSATAQILKHSEA
;
A
#
# COMPACT_ATOMS: atom_id res chain seq x y z
N ILE A 1 15.02 18.70 -11.15
CA ILE A 1 15.61 18.69 -9.79
C ILE A 1 14.56 18.09 -8.87
N ARG A 2 14.86 16.95 -8.27
CA ARG A 2 13.97 16.29 -7.31
C ARG A 2 14.61 16.33 -5.93
N GLN A 3 13.83 16.69 -4.94
CA GLN A 3 14.22 16.75 -3.53
C GLN A 3 13.32 15.80 -2.75
N ASP A 4 13.90 14.77 -2.15
CA ASP A 4 13.19 13.76 -1.36
C ASP A 4 13.48 13.93 0.13
N TRP A 5 12.44 14.20 0.91
CA TRP A 5 12.45 14.30 2.36
C TRP A 5 11.81 13.06 2.99
N THR A 6 12.51 11.93 2.97
CA THR A 6 12.08 10.74 3.69
C THR A 6 12.68 10.75 5.10
N CYS A 7 11.86 11.10 6.08
CA CYS A 7 12.30 11.35 7.45
C CYS A 7 11.59 10.48 8.48
N ASN A 8 12.37 9.97 9.44
CA ASN A 8 11.88 9.32 10.64
C ASN A 8 12.01 10.29 11.83
N PHE A 9 10.87 10.75 12.35
CA PHE A 9 10.78 11.71 13.44
C PHE A 9 10.99 11.12 14.84
N ASP A 10 11.16 9.80 14.96
CA ASP A 10 11.55 9.14 16.21
C ASP A 10 13.03 9.34 16.52
N ARG A 11 13.82 9.74 15.52
CA ARG A 11 15.24 10.07 15.64
C ARG A 11 15.41 11.58 15.82
N SER A 12 16.65 12.00 16.12
CA SER A 12 16.97 13.43 16.23
C SER A 12 16.55 14.18 14.95
N PRO A 13 15.85 15.33 15.06
CA PRO A 13 15.42 16.14 13.93
C PRO A 13 16.56 16.54 12.98
N LYS A 14 17.79 16.63 13.51
CA LYS A 14 19.00 16.97 12.75
C LYS A 14 19.40 15.92 11.69
N LYS A 15 18.84 14.70 11.76
CA LYS A 15 19.10 13.64 10.79
C LYS A 15 18.15 13.64 9.59
N CYS A 16 17.10 14.47 9.63
CA CYS A 16 16.19 14.66 8.50
C CYS A 16 16.83 15.62 7.51
N VAL A 17 17.49 15.06 6.49
CA VAL A 17 18.13 15.82 5.41
C VAL A 17 17.59 15.36 4.07
N PRO A 18 17.47 16.26 3.09
CA PRO A 18 16.93 15.91 1.78
C PRO A 18 17.96 15.18 0.93
N THR A 19 17.48 14.23 0.14
CA THR A 19 18.24 13.65 -0.97
C THR A 19 17.95 14.43 -2.25
N TYR A 20 18.99 14.81 -2.98
CA TYR A 20 18.87 15.53 -4.24
C TYR A 20 19.14 14.63 -5.43
N GLU A 21 18.27 14.68 -6.43
CA GLU A 21 18.42 13.98 -7.70
C GLU A 21 18.24 14.96 -8.87
N PHE A 22 19.15 14.86 -9.84
CA PHE A 22 19.15 15.69 -11.03
C PHE A 22 18.91 14.82 -12.24
N SER A 23 17.79 15.06 -12.92
CA SER A 23 17.44 14.39 -14.17
C SER A 23 17.10 15.41 -15.24
N LEU A 24 17.52 15.10 -16.47
CA LEU A 24 17.07 15.83 -17.65
C LEU A 24 15.68 15.29 -18.02
N LEU A 25 14.66 16.16 -18.02
CA LEU A 25 13.29 15.75 -18.30
C LEU A 25 13.00 15.55 -19.80
N GLN A 26 13.90 16.02 -20.67
CA GLN A 26 13.78 15.87 -22.11
C GLN A 26 14.57 14.63 -22.54
N SER A 27 13.89 13.67 -23.18
CA SER A 27 14.53 12.49 -23.73
C SER A 27 15.34 12.88 -24.97
N GLY A 28 16.58 12.40 -25.09
CA GLY A 28 17.55 12.87 -26.08
C GLY A 28 17.26 12.52 -27.55
N ASP A 29 16.10 11.93 -27.86
CA ASP A 29 15.79 11.37 -29.18
C ASP A 29 14.64 12.08 -29.92
N ASP A 30 14.13 13.18 -29.36
CA ASP A 30 13.08 13.97 -30.01
C ASP A 30 13.64 14.83 -31.15
N LYS A 31 13.84 14.22 -32.33
CA LYS A 31 14.29 14.89 -33.56
C LYS A 31 13.35 16.03 -34.02
N LEU A 32 12.10 16.03 -33.55
CA LEU A 32 11.08 17.02 -33.91
C LEU A 32 11.23 18.35 -33.14
N SER A 33 11.77 18.31 -31.91
CA SER A 33 11.96 19.52 -31.10
C SER A 33 13.15 19.34 -30.14
N PRO A 34 14.38 19.70 -30.57
CA PRO A 34 15.59 19.46 -29.78
C PRO A 34 15.70 20.33 -28.51
N GLY A 35 14.72 21.19 -28.20
CA GLY A 35 14.77 22.03 -27.01
C GLY A 35 13.48 22.83 -26.73
N ILE A 36 13.49 23.56 -25.62
CA ILE A 36 12.36 24.37 -25.18
C ILE A 36 12.48 25.80 -25.71
N ASN A 37 11.40 26.31 -26.31
CA ASN A 37 11.29 27.70 -26.74
C ASN A 37 10.08 28.37 -26.10
N TYR A 38 10.22 29.65 -25.77
CA TYR A 38 9.14 30.49 -25.27
C TYR A 38 8.98 31.70 -26.18
N ARG A 39 7.73 32.04 -26.53
CA ARG A 39 7.42 33.21 -27.36
C ARG A 39 6.56 34.17 -26.56
N PHE A 40 6.96 35.43 -26.51
CA PHE A 40 6.17 36.49 -25.89
C PHE A 40 6.05 37.70 -26.81
N VAL A 41 4.99 38.47 -26.60
CA VAL A 41 4.65 39.63 -27.43
C VAL A 41 4.68 40.87 -26.55
N GLN A 42 5.44 41.86 -26.95
CA GLN A 42 5.38 43.20 -26.39
C GLN A 42 4.51 44.05 -27.32
N LYS A 43 3.37 44.54 -26.84
CA LYS A 43 2.45 45.38 -27.61
C LYS A 43 2.66 46.83 -27.21
N TYR A 44 2.69 47.74 -28.18
CA TYR A 44 2.81 49.17 -27.94
C TYR A 44 2.06 49.95 -29.01
N ARG A 45 1.76 51.23 -28.75
CA ARG A 45 0.99 52.09 -29.67
C ARG A 45 1.81 53.34 -29.97
N VAL A 46 1.92 53.69 -31.25
CA VAL A 46 2.58 54.92 -31.71
C VAL A 46 1.64 55.60 -32.69
N ASN A 47 1.33 56.89 -32.46
CA ASN A 47 0.43 57.69 -33.32
C ASN A 47 -0.86 56.95 -33.69
N GLU A 48 -1.59 56.54 -32.66
CA GLU A 48 -2.85 55.77 -32.76
C GLU A 48 -2.77 54.38 -33.41
N THR A 49 -1.62 54.00 -33.97
CA THR A 49 -1.40 52.73 -34.64
C THR A 49 -0.83 51.68 -33.68
N ASN A 50 -1.38 50.47 -33.71
CA ASN A 50 -0.96 49.39 -32.83
C ASN A 50 0.23 48.62 -33.43
N TYR A 51 1.30 48.50 -32.66
CA TYR A 51 2.50 47.75 -33.00
C TYR A 51 2.74 46.61 -32.01
N ARG A 52 3.53 45.63 -32.45
CA ARG A 52 3.97 44.54 -31.59
C ARG A 52 5.38 44.06 -31.95
N THR A 53 6.15 43.74 -30.92
CA THR A 53 7.41 43.02 -31.04
C THR A 53 7.20 41.59 -30.56
N LEU A 54 7.35 40.61 -31.45
CA LEU A 54 7.33 39.19 -31.10
C LEU A 54 8.75 38.73 -30.82
N SER A 55 9.01 38.27 -29.61
CA SER A 55 10.31 37.74 -29.19
C SER A 55 10.23 36.23 -28.98
N LYS A 56 11.18 35.49 -29.55
CA LYS A 56 11.36 34.05 -29.33
C LYS A 56 12.66 33.84 -28.56
N VAL A 57 12.57 33.20 -27.40
CA VAL A 57 13.72 32.91 -26.53
C VAL A 57 13.88 31.41 -26.33
N TYR A 58 15.13 30.99 -26.15
CA TYR A 58 15.53 29.62 -25.87
C TYR A 58 16.29 29.59 -24.55
N GLY A 59 16.04 28.58 -23.73
CA GLY A 59 16.68 28.49 -22.42
C GLY A 59 16.38 27.19 -21.70
N LEU A 60 17.00 27.03 -20.53
CA LEU A 60 16.80 25.89 -19.66
C LEU A 60 15.56 26.08 -18.79
N ARG A 61 14.74 25.05 -18.69
CA ARG A 61 13.62 25.01 -17.74
C ARG A 61 14.00 24.13 -16.57
N PHE A 62 14.25 24.74 -15.41
CA PHE A 62 14.43 24.01 -14.17
C PHE A 62 13.08 23.70 -13.55
N VAL A 63 12.76 22.42 -13.40
CA VAL A 63 11.60 21.96 -12.64
C VAL A 63 12.09 21.42 -11.31
N ILE A 64 11.60 22.01 -10.22
CA ILE A 64 11.91 21.59 -8.85
C ILE A 64 10.70 20.83 -8.31
N SER A 65 10.89 19.56 -8.01
CA SER A 65 9.87 18.70 -7.40
C SER A 65 10.31 18.34 -5.99
N ILE A 66 9.48 18.67 -5.01
CA ILE A 66 9.73 18.37 -3.60
C ILE A 66 8.74 17.29 -3.18
N THR A 67 9.26 16.14 -2.75
CA THR A 67 8.49 15.02 -2.21
C THR A 67 8.93 14.79 -0.78
N GLY A 68 8.02 14.37 0.09
CA GLY A 68 8.37 14.03 1.46
C GLY A 68 7.48 12.94 2.03
N LYS A 69 8.07 12.12 2.90
CA LYS A 69 7.40 11.10 3.69
C LYS A 69 7.91 11.18 5.12
N GLY A 70 7.02 11.53 6.04
CA GLY A 70 7.31 11.58 7.46
C GLY A 70 6.72 10.38 8.18
N GLY A 71 7.55 9.64 8.90
CA GLY A 71 7.11 8.60 9.83
C GLY A 71 7.41 9.01 11.27
N GLN A 72 6.43 8.85 12.15
CA GLN A 72 6.60 8.98 13.59
C GLN A 72 5.92 7.79 14.27
N PHE A 73 6.49 7.33 15.37
CA PHE A 73 5.92 6.29 16.21
C PHE A 73 4.55 6.71 16.72
N ASN A 74 3.57 5.84 16.46
CA ASN A 74 2.20 6.00 16.93
C ASN A 74 1.77 4.71 17.62
N ILE A 75 1.42 4.82 18.90
CA ILE A 75 1.01 3.71 19.74
C ILE A 75 -0.24 2.99 19.20
N VAL A 76 -1.16 3.72 18.55
CA VAL A 76 -2.36 3.13 17.94
C VAL A 76 -1.97 2.20 16.79
N ASN A 77 -1.04 2.63 15.93
CA ASN A 77 -0.55 1.82 14.82
C ASN A 77 0.23 0.60 15.31
N LEU A 78 0.94 0.72 16.45
CA LEU A 78 1.59 -0.42 17.08
C LEU A 78 0.57 -1.48 17.51
N PHE A 79 -0.49 -1.09 18.23
CA PHE A 79 -1.51 -2.05 18.67
C PHE A 79 -2.25 -2.68 17.49
N ILE A 80 -2.52 -1.94 16.41
CA ILE A 80 -3.10 -2.50 15.18
C ILE A 80 -2.16 -3.55 14.57
N ALA A 81 -0.87 -3.26 14.48
CA ALA A 81 0.13 -4.21 13.94
C ALA A 81 0.24 -5.47 14.81
N ILE A 82 0.27 -5.32 16.14
CA ILE A 82 0.30 -6.46 17.08
C ILE A 82 -0.98 -7.29 16.97
N GLY A 83 -2.16 -6.64 16.95
CA GLY A 83 -3.44 -7.31 16.80
C GLY A 83 -3.52 -8.11 15.50
N SER A 84 -3.05 -7.54 14.39
CA SER A 84 -2.93 -8.25 13.12
C SER A 84 -1.99 -9.46 13.22
N GLY A 85 -0.82 -9.30 13.85
CA GLY A 85 0.13 -10.38 14.07
C GLY A 85 -0.45 -11.56 14.86
N ILE A 86 -1.20 -11.27 15.94
CA ILE A 86 -1.90 -12.30 16.73
C ILE A 86 -2.96 -13.02 15.87
N GLY A 87 -3.70 -12.29 15.04
CA GLY A 87 -4.67 -12.88 14.10
C GLY A 87 -4.04 -13.90 13.15
N PHE A 88 -2.84 -13.62 12.62
CA PHE A 88 -2.11 -14.58 11.78
C PHE A 88 -1.71 -15.86 12.52
N MET A 89 -1.39 -15.78 13.82
CA MET A 89 -1.02 -16.96 14.61
C MET A 89 -2.20 -17.93 14.79
N VAL A 90 -3.43 -17.42 14.85
CA VAL A 90 -4.65 -18.26 14.88
C VAL A 90 -4.77 -19.07 13.60
N ILE A 91 -4.59 -18.43 12.45
CA ILE A 91 -4.66 -19.10 11.14
C ILE A 91 -3.55 -20.15 11.04
N ALA A 92 -2.34 -19.84 11.50
CA ALA A 92 -1.24 -20.80 11.53
C ALA A 92 -1.60 -22.07 12.34
N GLY A 93 -2.25 -21.91 13.49
CA GLY A 93 -2.73 -23.04 14.29
C GLY A 93 -3.72 -23.93 13.54
N ILE A 94 -4.69 -23.33 12.85
CA ILE A 94 -5.68 -24.06 12.03
C ILE A 94 -4.99 -24.83 10.90
N VAL A 95 -4.01 -24.22 10.24
CA VAL A 95 -3.24 -24.86 9.17
C VAL A 95 -2.39 -26.02 9.72
N CYS A 96 -1.69 -25.81 10.84
CA CYS A 96 -0.94 -26.87 11.52
C CYS A 96 -1.84 -28.05 11.90
N ASP A 97 -3.04 -27.76 12.39
CA ASP A 97 -4.05 -28.77 12.70
C ASP A 97 -4.52 -29.54 11.46
N ALA A 98 -4.79 -28.84 10.35
CA ALA A 98 -5.16 -29.47 9.09
C ALA A 98 -4.05 -30.39 8.57
N ILE A 99 -2.79 -29.96 8.65
CA ILE A 99 -1.64 -30.77 8.23
C ILE A 99 -1.55 -32.05 9.09
N LEU A 100 -1.67 -31.94 10.41
CA LEU A 100 -1.60 -33.07 11.33
C LEU A 100 -2.77 -34.05 11.17
N MET A 101 -3.97 -33.56 10.84
CA MET A 101 -5.15 -34.40 10.61
C MET A 101 -5.15 -35.12 9.26
N TYR A 102 -4.73 -34.45 8.18
CA TYR A 102 -4.92 -34.98 6.82
C TYR A 102 -3.63 -35.53 6.18
N ILE A 103 -2.47 -34.93 6.45
CA ILE A 103 -1.23 -35.21 5.70
C ILE A 103 -0.27 -36.10 6.51
N HIS A 104 -0.15 -35.89 7.82
CA HIS A 104 0.86 -36.59 8.61
C HIS A 104 0.60 -38.11 8.71
N LYS A 105 1.64 -38.93 8.47
CA LYS A 105 1.61 -40.40 8.64
C LYS A 105 1.06 -40.91 9.98
N SER A 106 1.11 -40.11 11.05
CA SER A 106 0.62 -40.47 12.39
C SER A 106 -0.76 -39.87 12.71
N ARG A 107 -1.54 -39.49 11.68
CA ARG A 107 -2.86 -38.85 11.82
C ARG A 107 -3.84 -39.58 12.74
N GLU A 108 -3.85 -40.92 12.71
CA GLU A 108 -4.77 -41.72 13.53
C GLU A 108 -4.47 -41.58 15.03
N LYS A 109 -3.19 -41.42 15.41
CA LYS A 109 -2.81 -41.15 16.79
C LYS A 109 -3.23 -39.74 17.21
N TYR A 110 -3.02 -38.75 16.33
CA TYR A 110 -3.42 -37.35 16.59
C TYR A 110 -4.95 -37.21 16.71
N ARG A 111 -5.71 -37.85 15.81
CA ARG A 111 -7.18 -37.83 15.79
C ARG A 111 -7.79 -38.43 17.06
N ARG A 112 -7.26 -39.56 17.55
CA ARG A 112 -7.70 -40.16 18.82
C ARG A 112 -7.36 -39.32 20.04
N GLY A 113 -6.24 -38.59 20.00
CA GLY A 113 -5.86 -37.68 21.08
C GLY A 113 -6.67 -36.38 21.10
N LYS A 114 -7.12 -35.91 19.93
CA LYS A 114 -7.85 -34.64 19.80
C LYS A 114 -9.37 -34.79 19.97
N PHE A 115 -9.95 -35.88 19.47
CA PHE A 115 -11.40 -36.09 19.49
C PHE A 115 -11.76 -37.25 20.43
N SER A 116 -12.58 -36.98 21.43
CA SER A 116 -13.28 -38.01 22.21
C SER A 116 -14.67 -38.25 21.59
N VAL A 117 -14.98 -39.51 21.28
CA VAL A 117 -16.32 -39.89 20.82
C VAL A 117 -17.23 -39.92 22.04
N CYS A 118 -18.20 -39.02 22.08
CA CYS A 118 -19.29 -39.11 23.04
C CYS A 118 -20.43 -39.90 22.38
N GLU A 119 -20.78 -41.05 22.93
CA GLU A 119 -22.07 -41.67 22.61
C GLU A 119 -23.16 -40.80 23.21
N VAL A 120 -24.05 -40.29 22.38
CA VAL A 120 -25.30 -39.70 22.86
C VAL A 120 -26.15 -40.87 23.32
N ASP A 121 -26.04 -41.21 24.61
CA ASP A 121 -26.94 -42.17 25.25
C ASP A 121 -28.36 -41.69 25.00
N GLY A 122 -29.17 -42.57 24.41
CA GLY A 122 -30.55 -42.31 24.00
C GLY A 122 -31.46 -41.96 25.17
N THR A 123 -31.37 -40.73 25.65
CA THR A 123 -32.39 -40.05 26.46
C THR A 123 -32.88 -38.77 25.80
N ASP A 124 -32.83 -38.71 24.47
CA ASP A 124 -33.78 -37.92 23.69
C ASP A 124 -34.64 -38.83 22.81
N SER A 125 -35.37 -39.75 23.45
CA SER A 125 -36.54 -40.40 22.83
C SER A 125 -37.60 -39.36 22.40
N ALA A 126 -37.48 -38.09 22.79
CA ALA A 126 -38.37 -37.00 22.43
C ALA A 126 -38.02 -36.30 21.09
N THR A 127 -36.73 -36.16 20.70
CA THR A 127 -36.37 -35.44 19.45
C THR A 127 -36.40 -36.33 18.22
N ALA A 128 -36.13 -37.64 18.36
CA ALA A 128 -36.26 -38.61 17.26
C ALA A 128 -37.73 -38.83 16.82
N GLN A 129 -38.71 -38.59 17.72
CA GLN A 129 -40.14 -38.65 17.38
C GLN A 129 -40.62 -37.38 16.64
N ILE A 130 -40.05 -36.21 16.93
CA ILE A 130 -40.44 -34.95 16.28
C ILE A 130 -40.01 -34.92 14.82
N LEU A 131 -38.84 -35.48 14.47
CA LEU A 131 -38.38 -35.55 13.07
C LEU A 131 -39.18 -36.56 12.23
N LYS A 132 -39.77 -37.60 12.82
CA LYS A 132 -40.61 -38.57 12.09
C LYS A 132 -42.05 -38.11 11.82
N HIS A 133 -42.56 -37.10 12.53
CA HIS A 133 -43.91 -36.57 12.35
C HIS A 133 -43.99 -35.34 11.42
N SER A 134 -42.84 -34.88 10.92
CA SER A 134 -42.74 -33.75 9.98
C SER A 134 -42.64 -34.18 8.50
N GLU A 135 -42.54 -35.48 8.21
CA GLU A 135 -42.51 -36.05 6.86
C GLU A 135 -43.74 -36.93 6.55
N ALA A 136 -44.92 -36.52 7.04
CA ALA A 136 -46.22 -37.06 6.62
C ALA A 136 -47.12 -35.94 6.09
#